data_AF-A0A0D2LUS0-F1
#
_entry.id   AF-A0A0D2LUS0-F1
#
_cell.length_a   1.000
_cell.length_b   1.000
_cell.length_c   1.000
_cell.angle_alpha   90.00
_cell.angle_beta   90.00
_cell.angle_gamma   90.00
#
_symmetry.space_group_name_H-M   'P 1'
#
loop_
_entity.id
_entity.type
_entity.pdbx_description
1 polymer ?
#
loop_
_entity_poly.entity_id
_entity_poly.type
_entity_poly.pdbx_seq_one_letter_code
_entity_poly.pdbx_strand_id
1 'polypeptide(L)'
;MSLIAVQVMHLCAVVAPTQDVAFMYSIAWTAVQLLFNNFFITFKEASLQWLTHLRWISALYYAFEGMAVVQFKGMTLSCSGGMDPKGMHFLKELLPNTKLLSLKAVQNGLTNPGPDCVTDASAVLEYFHFGRGFRATFGILAGYWLTTHLLTYIAMVAVARKERR
;
A
#
# COMPACT_ATOMS: atom_id res chain seq x y z
N MET A 1 12.08 -1.20 -0.76
CA MET A 1 11.59 -0.82 0.60
C MET A 1 12.59 -1.12 1.71
N SER A 2 13.20 -2.30 1.75
CA SER A 2 14.22 -2.66 2.75
C SER A 2 15.34 -1.61 2.89
N LEU A 3 15.87 -1.11 1.78
CA LEU A 3 16.92 -0.07 1.79
C LEU A 3 16.49 1.22 2.48
N ILE A 4 15.26 1.69 2.25
CA ILE A 4 14.73 2.90 2.89
C ILE A 4 14.57 2.67 4.39
N ALA A 5 14.02 1.52 4.78
CA ALA A 5 13.84 1.17 6.19
C ALA A 5 15.19 1.14 6.93
N VAL A 6 16.22 0.54 6.33
CA VAL A 6 17.58 0.51 6.90
C VAL A 6 18.16 1.92 7.03
N GLN A 7 18.01 2.79 6.03
CA GLN A 7 18.48 4.17 6.11
C GLN A 7 17.77 4.97 7.20
N VAL A 8 16.45 4.82 7.35
CA VAL A 8 15.71 5.49 8.43
C VAL A 8 16.13 4.96 9.80
N MET A 9 16.38 3.66 9.95
CA MET A 9 16.91 3.10 11.19
C MET A 9 18.30 3.67 11.53
N HIS A 10 19.17 3.86 10.54
CA HIS A 10 20.46 4.52 10.74
C HIS A 10 20.27 5.98 11.20
N LEU A 11 19.35 6.72 10.57
CA LEU A 11 19.03 8.09 11.02
C LEU A 11 18.55 8.11 12.48
N CYS A 12 17.64 7.22 12.85
CA CYS A 12 17.14 7.11 14.22
C CYS A 12 18.28 6.81 15.21
N ALA A 13 19.20 5.91 14.85
CA ALA A 13 20.34 5.57 15.68
C ALA A 13 21.34 6.72 15.87
N VAL A 14 21.53 7.56 14.85
CA VAL A 14 22.42 8.73 14.93
C VAL A 14 21.82 9.85 15.79
N VAL A 15 20.50 10.06 15.70
CA VAL A 15 19.83 11.18 16.38
C VAL A 15 19.49 10.86 17.83
N ALA A 16 19.20 9.60 18.15
CA ALA A 16 18.77 9.20 19.48
C ALA A 16 19.94 9.24 20.49
N PRO A 17 19.69 9.68 21.74
CA PRO A 17 20.71 9.69 22.79
C PRO A 17 20.99 8.29 23.35
N THR A 18 20.07 7.34 23.18
CA THR A 18 20.17 5.96 23.66
C THR A 18 19.59 4.99 22.64
N GLN A 19 20.00 3.72 22.73
CA GLN A 19 19.51 2.66 21.84
C GLN A 19 18.00 2.45 21.94
N ASP A 20 17.43 2.54 23.15
CA ASP A 20 15.98 2.37 23.35
C ASP A 20 15.18 3.46 22.64
N VAL A 21 15.65 4.71 22.70
CA VAL A 21 15.01 5.84 22.00
C VAL A 21 15.12 5.67 20.48
N ALA A 22 16.26 5.18 19.97
CA ALA A 22 16.42 4.86 18.55
C ALA A 22 15.39 3.81 18.09
N PHE A 23 15.19 2.78 18.91
CA PHE A 23 14.20 1.74 18.65
C PHE A 23 12.77 2.27 18.67
N MET A 24 12.42 3.11 19.66
CA MET A 24 11.11 3.76 19.74
C MET A 24 10.82 4.63 18.52
N TYR A 25 11.79 5.40 18.02
CA TYR A 25 11.64 6.20 16.79
C TYR A 25 11.42 5.34 15.55
N SER A 26 12.14 4.23 15.43
CA SER A 26 11.95 3.28 14.32
C SER A 26 10.55 2.66 14.32
N ILE A 27 10.03 2.28 15.51
CA ILE A 27 8.66 1.78 15.65
C ILE A 27 7.65 2.86 15.26
N ALA A 28 7.80 4.08 15.78
CA ALA A 28 6.89 5.18 15.48
C ALA A 28 6.82 5.45 13.97
N TRP A 29 7.97 5.49 13.29
CA TRP A 29 8.02 5.63 11.83
C TRP A 29 7.32 4.47 11.13
N THR A 30 7.60 3.22 11.54
CA THR A 30 6.98 2.03 10.95
C THR A 30 5.45 2.03 11.11
N ALA A 31 4.96 2.43 12.28
CA ALA A 31 3.53 2.54 12.55
C ALA A 31 2.85 3.56 11.63
N VAL A 32 3.48 4.72 11.41
CA VAL A 32 3.01 5.71 10.42
C VAL A 32 2.97 5.10 9.02
N GLN A 33 4.01 4.38 8.60
CA GLN A 33 4.02 3.76 7.26
C GLN A 33 2.91 2.73 7.09
N LEU A 34 2.64 1.90 8.10
CA LEU A 34 1.59 0.89 8.08
C LEU A 34 0.20 1.52 8.08
N LEU A 35 -0.03 2.53 8.92
CA LEU A 35 -1.32 3.20 9.04
C LEU A 35 -1.72 3.89 7.74
N PHE A 36 -0.76 4.48 7.02
CA PHE A 36 -1.02 5.25 5.81
C PHE A 36 -0.65 4.51 4.51
N ASN A 37 -0.74 3.17 4.46
CA ASN A 37 -0.41 2.40 3.26
C ASN A 37 -1.58 2.19 2.25
N ASN A 38 -2.79 2.69 2.57
CA ASN A 38 -4.04 2.50 1.80
C ASN A 38 -4.54 1.05 1.69
N PHE A 39 -3.86 0.08 2.33
CA PHE A 39 -4.24 -1.33 2.33
C PHE A 39 -5.13 -1.67 3.53
N PHE A 40 -4.76 -1.21 4.73
CA PHE A 40 -5.56 -1.47 5.94
C PHE A 40 -6.80 -0.59 6.04
N ILE A 41 -6.66 0.68 5.65
CA ILE A 41 -7.74 1.67 5.65
C ILE A 41 -7.71 2.37 4.31
N THR A 42 -8.75 2.19 3.51
CA THR A 42 -8.89 2.86 2.22
C THR A 42 -9.11 4.35 2.47
N PHE A 43 -8.33 5.22 1.84
CA PHE A 43 -8.44 6.67 2.06
C PHE A 43 -9.81 7.27 1.71
N LYS A 44 -10.57 6.60 0.84
CA LYS A 44 -11.95 6.97 0.49
C LYS A 44 -12.91 6.84 1.67
N GLU A 45 -12.63 5.92 2.59
CA GLU A 45 -13.49 5.57 3.72
C GLU A 45 -13.06 6.30 5.01
N ALA A 46 -11.93 7.03 4.98
CA ALA A 46 -11.46 7.80 6.11
C ALA A 46 -12.40 8.99 6.38
N SER A 47 -12.97 9.05 7.59
CA SER A 47 -13.83 10.15 8.04
C SER A 47 -13.08 11.49 8.10
N LEU A 48 -11.81 11.45 8.48
CA LEU A 48 -10.91 12.60 8.58
C LEU A 48 -10.13 12.79 7.28
N GLN A 49 -10.73 13.49 6.32
CA GLN A 49 -10.14 13.70 4.98
C GLN A 49 -8.76 14.39 5.02
N TRP A 50 -8.50 15.26 6.00
CA TRP A 50 -7.19 15.93 6.10
C TRP A 50 -6.04 14.96 6.41
N LEU A 51 -6.29 13.88 7.16
CA LEU A 51 -5.28 12.85 7.45
C LEU A 51 -4.87 12.09 6.18
N THR A 52 -5.71 12.07 5.15
CA THR A 52 -5.37 11.41 3.88
C THR A 52 -4.18 12.08 3.19
N HIS A 53 -3.86 13.34 3.48
CA HIS A 53 -2.65 13.99 2.98
C HIS A 53 -1.37 13.40 3.58
N LEU A 54 -1.42 12.74 4.74
CA LEU A 54 -0.25 12.05 5.30
C LEU A 54 0.18 10.84 4.48
N ARG A 55 -0.67 10.35 3.56
CA ARG A 55 -0.29 9.32 2.59
C ARG A 55 0.97 9.67 1.80
N TRP A 56 1.20 10.96 1.54
CA TRP A 56 2.33 11.42 0.75
C TRP A 56 3.68 11.25 1.47
N ILE A 57 3.65 11.05 2.80
CA ILE A 57 4.83 10.79 3.63
C ILE A 57 5.15 9.28 3.65
N SER A 58 4.17 8.43 3.33
CA SER A 58 4.33 6.99 3.44
C SER A 58 5.09 6.39 2.26
N ALA A 59 6.33 5.95 2.52
CA ALA A 59 7.12 5.20 1.54
C ALA A 59 6.45 3.85 1.22
N LEU A 60 5.74 3.27 2.19
CA LEU A 60 5.03 2.01 2.02
C LEU A 60 3.81 2.17 1.08
N TYR A 61 3.09 3.29 1.16
CA TYR A 61 2.01 3.61 0.23
C TYR A 61 2.49 3.59 -1.23
N TYR A 62 3.58 4.31 -1.52
CA TYR A 62 4.14 4.33 -2.87
C TYR A 62 4.63 2.96 -3.32
N ALA A 63 5.30 2.21 -2.43
CA ALA A 63 5.77 0.87 -2.75
C ALA A 63 4.59 -0.08 -3.06
N PHE A 64 3.54 -0.03 -2.26
CA PHE A 64 2.36 -0.86 -2.45
C PHE A 64 1.61 -0.49 -3.74
N GLU A 65 1.37 0.80 -3.99
CA GLU A 65 0.78 1.27 -5.26
C GLU A 65 1.63 0.81 -6.47
N GLY A 66 2.95 0.98 -6.40
CA GLY A 66 3.85 0.56 -7.48
C GLY A 66 3.80 -0.94 -7.76
N MET A 67 3.82 -1.77 -6.72
CA MET A 67 3.69 -3.22 -6.84
C MET A 67 2.33 -3.62 -7.41
N ALA A 68 1.25 -3.03 -6.89
CA ALA A 68 -0.10 -3.30 -7.37
C ALA A 68 -0.25 -2.96 -8.86
N VAL A 69 0.21 -1.77 -9.28
CA VAL A 69 0.16 -1.35 -10.69
C VAL A 69 0.97 -2.28 -11.59
N VAL A 70 2.16 -2.72 -11.17
CA VAL A 70 2.96 -3.68 -11.97
C VAL A 70 2.28 -5.05 -12.05
N GLN A 71 1.63 -5.50 -10.98
CA GLN A 71 1.01 -6.82 -10.91
C GLN A 71 -0.32 -6.89 -11.66
N PHE A 72 -1.19 -5.90 -11.49
CA PHE A 72 -2.58 -5.99 -11.92
C PHE A 72 -2.90 -5.24 -13.22
N LYS A 73 -2.06 -4.29 -13.63
CA LYS A 73 -2.37 -3.47 -14.81
C LYS A 73 -2.31 -4.31 -16.08
N GLY A 74 -3.45 -4.45 -16.75
CA GLY A 74 -3.57 -5.25 -17.97
C GLY A 74 -3.49 -6.76 -17.73
N MET A 75 -3.54 -7.21 -16.48
CA MET A 75 -3.63 -8.63 -16.15
C MET A 75 -5.08 -9.09 -16.31
N THR A 76 -5.26 -10.13 -17.11
CA THR A 76 -6.54 -10.81 -17.32
C THR A 76 -6.46 -12.20 -16.72
N LEU A 77 -7.48 -12.58 -15.95
CA LEU A 77 -7.59 -13.89 -15.32
C LEU A 77 -8.77 -14.63 -15.91
N SER A 78 -8.58 -15.90 -16.28
CA SER A 78 -9.68 -16.73 -16.75
C SER A 78 -10.64 -17.02 -15.61
N CYS A 79 -11.92 -16.75 -15.83
CA CYS A 79 -13.01 -17.11 -14.92
C CYS A 79 -13.88 -18.23 -15.50
N SER A 80 -13.38 -18.98 -16.47
CA SER A 80 -14.13 -20.05 -17.17
C SER A 80 -14.62 -21.16 -16.25
N GLY A 81 -13.90 -21.42 -15.16
CA GLY A 81 -14.29 -22.39 -14.12
C GLY A 81 -15.48 -21.95 -13.27
N GLY A 82 -15.94 -20.70 -13.41
CA GLY A 82 -17.01 -20.13 -12.60
C GLY A 82 -16.65 -19.95 -11.13
N MET A 83 -17.57 -19.35 -10.39
CA MET A 83 -17.48 -19.22 -8.93
C MET A 83 -17.99 -20.50 -8.26
N ASP A 84 -17.22 -21.03 -7.31
CA ASP A 84 -17.64 -22.21 -6.56
C ASP A 84 -18.85 -21.87 -5.64
N PRO A 85 -19.65 -22.88 -5.23
CA PRO A 85 -20.83 -22.64 -4.40
C PRO A 85 -20.52 -21.95 -3.06
N LYS A 86 -19.33 -22.15 -2.47
CA LYS A 86 -18.94 -21.48 -1.22
C LYS A 86 -18.59 -20.02 -1.49
N GLY A 87 -17.88 -19.74 -2.58
CA GLY A 87 -17.64 -18.36 -3.05
C GLY A 87 -18.95 -17.60 -3.28
N MET A 88 -19.96 -18.26 -3.86
CA MET A 88 -21.29 -17.67 -4.06
C MET A 88 -22.03 -17.37 -2.75
N HIS A 89 -21.92 -18.27 -1.76
CA HIS A 89 -22.50 -18.05 -0.43
C HIS A 89 -21.82 -16.87 0.27
N PHE A 90 -20.49 -16.85 0.27
CA PHE A 90 -19.70 -15.77 0.84
C PHE A 90 -20.01 -14.42 0.19
N LEU A 91 -20.18 -14.38 -1.13
CA LEU A 91 -20.56 -13.15 -1.83
C LEU A 91 -21.95 -12.64 -1.41
N LYS A 92 -22.91 -13.54 -1.14
CA LYS A 92 -24.24 -13.17 -0.60
C LYS A 92 -24.15 -12.66 0.83
N GLU A 93 -23.27 -13.22 1.65
CA GLU A 93 -23.03 -12.74 3.02
C GLU A 93 -22.37 -11.36 3.03
N LEU A 94 -21.46 -11.08 2.09
CA LEU A 94 -20.83 -9.77 1.94
C LEU A 94 -21.79 -8.71 1.37
N LEU A 95 -22.74 -9.11 0.52
CA LEU A 95 -23.67 -8.21 -0.18
C LEU A 95 -25.14 -8.61 0.06
N PRO A 96 -25.60 -8.66 1.32
CA PRO A 96 -26.89 -9.24 1.67
C PRO A 96 -28.09 -8.45 1.12
N ASN A 97 -27.90 -7.16 0.83
CA ASN A 97 -28.95 -6.26 0.35
C ASN A 97 -28.99 -6.11 -1.18
N THR A 98 -28.15 -6.83 -1.92
CA THR A 98 -28.04 -6.63 -3.37
C THR A 98 -29.05 -7.51 -4.11
N LYS A 99 -30.12 -6.87 -4.61
CA LYS A 99 -31.18 -7.53 -5.42
C LYS A 99 -30.66 -8.22 -6.69
N LEU A 100 -29.49 -7.84 -7.20
CA LEU A 100 -28.86 -8.49 -8.36
C LEU A 100 -28.37 -9.90 -8.02
N LEU A 101 -27.84 -10.13 -6.81
CA LEU A 101 -27.32 -11.43 -6.39
C LEU A 101 -28.41 -12.44 -6.08
N SER A 102 -29.66 -12.01 -5.86
CA SER A 102 -30.81 -12.91 -5.68
C SER A 102 -31.41 -13.39 -7.01
N LEU A 103 -31.08 -12.76 -8.14
CA LEU A 103 -31.54 -13.18 -9.46
C LEU A 103 -30.83 -14.48 -9.88
N LYS A 104 -31.62 -15.51 -10.20
CA LYS A 104 -31.10 -16.80 -10.69
C LYS A 104 -30.23 -16.65 -11.94
N ALA A 105 -30.56 -15.71 -12.83
CA ALA A 105 -29.77 -15.44 -14.02
C ALA A 105 -28.34 -14.97 -13.69
N VAL A 106 -28.18 -14.12 -12.68
CA VAL A 106 -26.86 -13.63 -12.24
C VAL A 106 -26.08 -14.74 -11.54
N GLN A 107 -26.74 -15.54 -10.68
CA GLN A 107 -26.09 -16.68 -10.03
C GLN A 107 -25.62 -17.72 -11.05
N ASN A 108 -26.45 -18.04 -12.05
CA ASN A 108 -26.08 -18.95 -13.14
C ASN A 108 -24.94 -18.37 -13.99
N GLY A 109 -24.98 -17.07 -14.29
CA GLY A 109 -23.91 -16.39 -15.00
C GLY A 109 -22.57 -16.40 -14.23
N LEU A 110 -22.60 -16.28 -12.91
CA LEU A 110 -21.38 -16.31 -12.09
C LEU A 110 -20.83 -17.73 -11.86
N THR A 111 -21.71 -18.74 -11.79
CA THR A 111 -21.32 -20.14 -11.61
C THR A 111 -20.92 -20.82 -12.92
N ASN A 112 -21.46 -20.38 -14.06
CA ASN A 112 -21.19 -20.95 -15.38
C ASN A 112 -21.04 -19.83 -16.43
N PRO A 113 -19.99 -19.00 -16.34
CA PRO A 113 -19.86 -17.81 -17.19
C PRO A 113 -19.44 -18.10 -18.65
N GLY A 114 -19.12 -19.36 -18.97
CA GLY A 114 -18.68 -19.78 -20.30
C GLY A 114 -17.15 -19.78 -20.47
N PRO A 115 -16.64 -20.39 -21.55
CA PRO A 115 -15.20 -20.58 -21.77
C PRO A 115 -14.44 -19.26 -21.99
N ASP A 116 -15.11 -18.25 -22.52
CA ASP A 116 -14.53 -16.93 -22.83
C ASP A 116 -14.61 -15.94 -21.66
N CYS A 117 -14.94 -16.41 -20.45
CA CYS A 117 -14.98 -15.56 -19.27
C CYS A 117 -13.58 -15.08 -18.90
N VAL A 118 -13.40 -13.77 -18.90
CA VAL A 118 -12.18 -13.09 -18.48
C VAL A 118 -12.52 -12.03 -17.43
N THR A 119 -11.81 -12.08 -16.31
CA THR A 119 -11.84 -11.04 -15.27
C THR A 119 -10.65 -10.11 -15.45
N ASP A 120 -10.90 -8.82 -15.57
CA ASP A 120 -9.86 -7.79 -15.58
C ASP A 120 -9.42 -7.48 -14.15
N ALA A 121 -8.15 -7.76 -13.84
CA ALA A 121 -7.60 -7.48 -12.53
C ALA A 121 -7.36 -5.98 -12.29
N SER A 122 -7.48 -5.13 -13.34
CA SER A 122 -7.39 -3.68 -13.24
C SER A 122 -8.48 -3.06 -12.35
N ALA A 123 -9.59 -3.77 -12.12
CA ALA A 123 -10.62 -3.37 -11.16
C ALA A 123 -10.07 -3.17 -9.73
N VAL A 124 -9.03 -3.93 -9.35
CA VAL A 124 -8.34 -3.75 -8.06
C VAL A 124 -7.66 -2.39 -7.98
N LEU A 125 -7.02 -1.95 -9.07
CA LEU A 125 -6.37 -0.65 -9.14
C LEU A 125 -7.37 0.49 -9.06
N GLU A 126 -8.52 0.32 -9.70
CA GLU A 126 -9.62 1.29 -9.65
C GLU A 126 -10.19 1.42 -8.23
N TYR A 127 -10.41 0.30 -7.54
CA TYR A 127 -10.91 0.28 -6.15
C TYR A 127 -10.00 1.08 -5.21
N PHE A 128 -8.68 0.88 -5.29
CA PHE A 128 -7.70 1.60 -4.46
C PHE A 128 -7.34 3.00 -4.98
N HIS A 129 -7.90 3.41 -6.13
CA HIS A 129 -7.53 4.63 -6.86
C HIS A 129 -6.02 4.72 -7.17
N PHE A 130 -5.41 3.60 -7.53
CA PHE A 130 -4.01 3.52 -7.97
C PHE A 130 -3.90 3.86 -9.45
N GLY A 131 -3.26 4.98 -9.73
CA GLY A 131 -3.11 5.49 -11.10
C GLY A 131 -1.68 5.89 -11.44
N ARG A 132 -0.76 5.93 -10.45
CA ARG A 132 0.60 6.39 -10.70
C ARG A 132 1.38 5.37 -11.52
N GLY A 133 2.03 5.83 -12.58
CA GLY A 133 2.92 4.99 -13.37
C GLY A 133 4.16 4.57 -12.58
N PHE A 134 4.67 3.36 -12.86
CA PHE A 134 5.85 2.79 -12.21
C PHE A 134 7.05 3.74 -12.14
N ARG A 135 7.35 4.46 -13.23
CA ARG A 135 8.48 5.40 -13.29
C ARG A 135 8.37 6.53 -12.27
N ALA A 136 7.18 7.10 -12.11
CA ALA A 136 6.95 8.15 -11.13
C ALA A 136 7.08 7.61 -9.70
N THR A 137 6.50 6.43 -9.44
CA THR A 137 6.63 5.76 -8.14
C THR A 137 8.09 5.44 -7.78
N PHE A 138 8.86 4.92 -8.74
CA PHE A 138 10.29 4.66 -8.56
C PHE A 138 11.06 5.95 -8.25
N GLY A 139 10.80 7.03 -8.99
CA GLY A 139 11.42 8.33 -8.75
C GLY A 139 11.13 8.89 -7.36
N ILE A 140 9.88 8.76 -6.88
CA ILE A 140 9.50 9.18 -5.52
C ILE A 140 10.24 8.37 -4.46
N LEU A 141 10.31 7.04 -4.61
CA LEU A 141 11.01 6.17 -3.66
C LEU A 141 12.53 6.43 -3.66
N ALA A 142 13.13 6.67 -4.81
CA ALA A 142 14.53 7.06 -4.93
C ALA A 142 14.80 8.43 -4.28
N GLY A 143 13.90 9.40 -4.48
CA GLY A 143 13.96 10.71 -3.83
C GLY A 143 13.83 10.61 -2.31
N TYR A 144 12.92 9.77 -1.82
CA TYR A 144 12.75 9.49 -0.39
C TYR A 144 14.03 8.87 0.22
N TRP A 145 14.59 7.87 -0.47
CA TRP A 145 15.86 7.26 -0.07
C TRP A 145 17.00 8.28 -0.04
N LEU A 146 17.16 9.10 -1.07
CA LEU A 146 18.19 10.12 -1.12
C LEU A 146 18.03 11.16 0.00
N THR A 147 16.79 11.59 0.25
CA THR A 147 16.49 12.58 1.29
C THR A 147 16.83 12.03 2.68
N THR A 148 16.40 10.80 2.99
CA THR A 148 16.73 10.15 4.27
C THR A 148 18.24 9.93 4.42
N HIS A 149 18.94 9.59 3.34
CA HIS A 149 20.39 9.46 3.33
C HIS A 149 21.10 10.80 3.63
N LEU A 150 20.69 11.88 2.98
CA LEU A 150 21.22 13.22 3.23
C LEU A 150 20.95 13.70 4.66
N LEU A 151 19.75 13.47 5.19
CA LEU A 151 19.40 13.78 6.57
C LEU A 151 20.28 13.02 7.56
N THR A 152 20.55 11.74 7.28
CA THR A 152 21.45 10.91 8.10
C THR A 152 22.86 11.50 8.11
N TYR A 153 23.38 11.87 6.93
CA TYR A 153 24.69 12.51 6.83
C TYR A 153 24.77 13.82 7.61
N ILE A 154 23.77 14.70 7.45
CA ILE A 154 23.71 15.97 8.17
C ILE A 154 23.66 15.75 9.68
N ALA A 155 22.85 14.79 10.15
CA ALA A 155 22.76 14.45 11.57
C ALA A 155 24.11 13.97 12.11
N MET A 156 24.81 13.08 11.38
CA MET A 156 26.15 12.62 11.78
C MET A 156 27.15 13.78 11.89
N VAL A 157 27.16 14.69 10.92
CA VAL A 157 28.04 15.87 10.96
C VAL A 157 27.69 16.79 12.14
N ALA A 158 26.41 16.99 12.42
CA ALA A 158 25.97 17.81 13.54
C ALA A 158 26.39 17.22 14.90
N VAL A 159 26.20 15.90 15.08
CA VAL A 159 26.61 15.17 16.30
C VAL A 159 28.13 15.20 16.45
N ALA A 160 28.88 14.90 15.39
CA ALA A 160 30.34 14.92 15.42
C ALA A 160 30.91 16.31 15.77
N ARG A 161 30.28 17.39 15.29
CA ARG A 161 30.66 18.76 15.65
C ARG A 161 30.33 19.12 17.09
N LYS A 162 29.26 18.55 17.65
CA LYS A 162 28.87 18.76 19.05
C LYS A 162 29.85 18.08 20.00
N GLU A 163 30.20 16.82 19.74
CA GLU A 163 31.15 16.05 20.57
C GLU A 163 32.59 16.59 20.51
N ARG A 164 32.94 17.36 19.47
CA ARG A 164 34.26 17.99 19.34
C ARG A 164 34.42 19.25 20.22
N ARG A 165 33.32 19.86 20.68
CA ARG A 165 33.33 21.07 21.51
C ARG A 165 33.30 20.70 23.00
#